data_AF-A0A9X2WQD4-F1
#
_entry.id   AF-A0A9X2WQD4-F1
#
_cell.length_a   1.000
_cell.length_b   1.000
_cell.length_c   1.000
_cell.angle_alpha   90.00
_cell.angle_beta   90.00
_cell.angle_gamma   90.00
#
_symmetry.space_group_name_H-M   'P 1'
#
loop_
_entity.id
_entity.type
_entity.pdbx_description
1 polymer ?
#
loop_
_entity_poly.entity_id
_entity_poly.type
_entity_poly.pdbx_seq_one_letter_code
_entity_poly.pdbx_strand_id
1 'polypeptide(L)'
;EPAKALTLVKPGSWASDTFKKIVEQAKISEGDQAQFDALSQVISHSYKMRKQADYCQYGAKLYKAYLGLFDSLYQQDKSQFADGKAAGHLHLTTLLNDIGQFDKALAICQHAIAHQLSDGTITGFEGRIGRIEKAKLKAQP
;
A
#
# COMPACT_ATOMS: atom_id res chain seq x y z
N GLU A 1 7.75 -23.80 -10.06
CA GLU A 1 6.60 -23.03 -10.58
C GLU A 1 7.11 -21.64 -10.95
N PRO A 2 6.83 -21.08 -12.14
CA PRO A 2 7.28 -19.72 -12.45
C PRO A 2 6.61 -18.74 -11.47
N ALA A 3 7.39 -17.79 -10.93
CA ALA A 3 6.88 -16.76 -10.04
C ALA A 3 5.72 -16.03 -10.74
N LYS A 4 4.55 -15.99 -10.09
CA LYS A 4 3.35 -15.39 -10.66
C LYS A 4 3.61 -13.88 -10.85
N ALA A 5 3.62 -13.41 -12.09
CA ALA A 5 3.89 -12.01 -12.39
C ALA A 5 2.84 -11.08 -11.76
N LEU A 6 3.28 -9.90 -11.30
CA LEU A 6 2.38 -8.87 -10.78
C LEU A 6 1.42 -8.40 -11.88
N THR A 7 0.12 -8.63 -11.66
CA THR A 7 -0.92 -8.17 -12.60
C THR A 7 -1.29 -6.72 -12.29
N LEU A 8 -0.53 -5.77 -12.85
CA LEU A 8 -0.80 -4.35 -12.73
C LEU A 8 -1.55 -3.81 -13.95
N VAL A 9 -2.59 -3.02 -13.73
CA VAL A 9 -3.32 -2.33 -14.81
C VAL A 9 -2.39 -1.30 -15.45
N LYS A 10 -2.37 -1.21 -16.78
CA LYS A 10 -1.61 -0.16 -17.48
C LYS A 10 -2.15 1.23 -17.08
N PRO A 11 -1.29 2.18 -16.66
CA PRO A 11 -1.74 3.53 -16.34
C PRO A 11 -2.31 4.25 -17.56
N GLY A 12 -3.29 5.13 -17.35
CA GLY A 12 -3.94 5.90 -18.41
C GLY A 12 -3.08 7.05 -18.93
N SER A 13 -3.66 7.88 -19.81
CA SER A 13 -3.00 9.08 -20.36
C SER A 13 -2.64 10.13 -19.28
N TRP A 14 -3.32 10.08 -18.12
CA TRP A 14 -3.03 10.90 -16.94
C TRP A 14 -1.67 10.62 -16.29
N ALA A 15 -1.08 9.45 -16.55
CA ALA A 15 0.15 9.04 -15.92
C ALA A 15 1.37 9.70 -16.57
N SER A 16 2.28 10.19 -15.74
CA SER A 16 3.60 10.64 -16.18
C SER A 16 4.40 9.48 -16.76
N ASP A 17 5.36 9.78 -17.63
CA ASP A 17 6.22 8.75 -18.20
C ASP A 17 7.08 8.06 -17.14
N THR A 18 7.45 8.79 -16.09
CA THR A 18 8.09 8.22 -14.90
C THR A 18 7.20 7.17 -14.23
N PHE A 19 5.91 7.47 -14.01
CA PHE A 19 5.00 6.51 -13.40
C PHE A 19 4.77 5.29 -14.29
N LYS A 20 4.60 5.49 -15.60
CA LYS A 20 4.49 4.38 -16.56
C LYS A 20 5.71 3.46 -16.48
N LYS A 21 6.93 4.01 -16.46
CA LYS A 21 8.18 3.23 -16.31
C LYS A 21 8.23 2.43 -15.02
N ILE A 22 7.85 3.02 -13.88
CA ILE A 22 7.81 2.31 -12.59
C ILE A 22 6.81 1.15 -12.63
N VAL A 23 5.63 1.34 -13.23
CA VAL A 23 4.62 0.28 -13.36
C VAL A 23 5.08 -0.83 -14.31
N GLU A 24 5.68 -0.50 -15.45
CA GLU A 24 6.22 -1.51 -16.36
C GLU A 24 7.36 -2.30 -15.72
N GLN A 25 8.26 -1.65 -14.97
CA GLN A 25 9.30 -2.35 -14.22
C GLN A 25 8.72 -3.33 -13.19
N ALA A 26 7.66 -2.93 -12.48
CA ALA A 26 6.99 -3.79 -11.52
C ALA A 26 6.34 -5.02 -12.16
N LYS A 27 5.83 -4.92 -13.39
CA LYS A 27 5.25 -6.07 -14.12
C LYS A 27 6.28 -7.13 -14.51
N ILE A 28 7.51 -6.71 -14.83
CA ILE A 28 8.59 -7.62 -15.24
C ILE A 28 9.45 -8.08 -14.07
N SER A 29 9.12 -7.68 -12.84
CA SER A 29 9.84 -8.10 -11.64
C SER A 29 9.52 -9.56 -11.31
N GLU A 30 10.56 -10.36 -11.07
CA GLU A 30 10.44 -11.78 -10.75
C GLU A 30 10.94 -12.07 -9.34
N GLY A 31 10.21 -12.92 -8.62
CA GLY A 31 10.47 -13.26 -7.22
C GLY A 31 9.81 -12.29 -6.23
N ASP A 32 9.40 -12.84 -5.09
CA ASP A 32 8.57 -12.14 -4.10
C ASP A 32 9.21 -10.84 -3.62
N GLN A 33 10.53 -10.83 -3.35
CA GLN A 33 11.23 -9.64 -2.87
C GLN A 33 11.28 -8.53 -3.92
N ALA A 34 11.68 -8.85 -5.16
CA ALA A 34 11.75 -7.88 -6.24
C ALA A 34 10.35 -7.33 -6.59
N GLN A 35 9.32 -8.18 -6.59
CA GLN A 35 7.94 -7.77 -6.77
C GLN A 35 7.46 -6.88 -5.64
N PHE A 36 7.78 -7.19 -4.39
CA PHE A 36 7.43 -6.37 -3.23
C PHE A 36 8.08 -4.98 -3.28
N ASP A 37 9.36 -4.91 -3.62
CA ASP A 37 10.10 -3.65 -3.75
C ASP A 37 9.54 -2.80 -4.89
N ALA A 38 9.30 -3.41 -6.06
CA ALA A 38 8.75 -2.70 -7.21
C ALA A 38 7.31 -2.22 -6.95
N LEU A 39 6.47 -3.05 -6.33
CA LEU A 39 5.11 -2.67 -5.95
C LEU A 39 5.11 -1.55 -4.91
N SER A 40 6.01 -1.60 -3.94
CA SER A 40 6.20 -0.54 -2.93
C SER A 40 6.58 0.80 -3.57
N GLN A 41 7.39 0.79 -4.63
CA GLN A 41 7.71 1.99 -5.41
C GLN A 41 6.47 2.56 -6.13
N VAL A 42 5.64 1.71 -6.75
CA VAL A 42 4.39 2.15 -7.40
C VAL A 42 3.44 2.79 -6.38
N ILE A 43 3.28 2.17 -5.21
CA ILE A 43 2.43 2.68 -4.12
C ILE A 43 2.99 4.01 -3.58
N SER A 44 4.30 4.08 -3.35
CA SER A 44 4.97 5.30 -2.88
C SER A 44 4.80 6.46 -3.86
N HIS A 45 4.96 6.22 -5.16
CA HIS A 45 4.72 7.24 -6.19
C HIS A 45 3.24 7.68 -6.21
N SER A 46 2.32 6.72 -6.15
CA SER A 46 0.87 7.01 -6.08
C SER A 46 0.51 7.84 -4.86
N TYR A 47 1.11 7.55 -3.70
CA TYR A 47 0.94 8.31 -2.47
C TYR A 47 1.46 9.75 -2.58
N LYS A 48 2.64 9.96 -3.18
CA LYS A 48 3.17 11.32 -3.43
C LYS A 48 2.23 12.14 -4.32
N MET A 49 1.55 11.48 -5.26
CA MET A 49 0.64 12.08 -6.21
C MET A 49 -0.84 12.02 -5.78
N ARG A 50 -1.15 11.61 -4.55
CA ARG A 50 -2.51 11.29 -4.07
C ARG A 50 -3.55 12.41 -4.17
N LYS A 51 -3.11 13.66 -4.33
CA LYS A 51 -4.01 14.80 -4.60
C LYS A 51 -4.65 14.73 -5.99
N GLN A 52 -4.09 13.94 -6.89
CA GLN A 52 -4.65 13.63 -8.20
C GLN A 52 -5.46 12.34 -8.10
N ALA A 53 -6.75 12.42 -8.44
CA ALA A 53 -7.71 11.34 -8.20
C ALA A 53 -7.28 10.01 -8.85
N ASP A 54 -6.76 10.05 -10.08
CA ASP A 54 -6.31 8.86 -10.80
C ASP A 54 -5.15 8.13 -10.10
N TYR A 55 -4.13 8.85 -9.64
CA TYR A 55 -3.02 8.27 -8.89
C TYR A 55 -3.50 7.69 -7.55
N CYS A 56 -4.39 8.41 -6.87
CA CYS A 56 -4.93 7.97 -5.59
C CYS A 56 -5.71 6.65 -5.74
N GLN A 57 -6.64 6.60 -6.69
CA GLN A 57 -7.43 5.41 -7.01
C GLN A 57 -6.56 4.26 -7.51
N TYR A 58 -5.56 4.54 -8.34
CA TYR A 58 -4.65 3.51 -8.85
C TYR A 58 -3.89 2.85 -7.71
N GLY A 59 -3.19 3.63 -6.87
CA GLY A 59 -2.42 3.10 -5.75
C GLY A 59 -3.28 2.36 -4.73
N ALA A 60 -4.48 2.87 -4.44
CA ALA A 60 -5.41 2.23 -3.51
C ALA A 60 -5.84 0.81 -3.96
N LYS A 61 -5.91 0.54 -5.27
CA LYS A 61 -6.26 -0.79 -5.80
C LYS A 61 -5.19 -1.86 -5.56
N LEU A 62 -3.96 -1.45 -5.22
CA LEU A 62 -2.81 -2.35 -5.08
C LEU A 62 -2.73 -3.06 -3.72
N TYR A 63 -3.61 -2.70 -2.77
CA TYR A 63 -3.52 -3.16 -1.38
C TYR A 63 -3.46 -4.68 -1.22
N LYS A 64 -4.27 -5.45 -1.98
CA LYS A 64 -4.28 -6.93 -1.88
C LYS A 64 -2.95 -7.55 -2.32
N ALA A 65 -2.41 -7.09 -3.44
CA ALA A 65 -1.14 -7.60 -3.96
C ALA A 65 0.00 -7.28 -2.99
N TYR A 66 -0.02 -6.08 -2.41
CA TYR A 66 0.97 -5.67 -1.42
C TYR A 66 0.90 -6.53 -0.15
N LEU A 67 -0.27 -6.70 0.45
CA LEU A 67 -0.41 -7.53 1.65
C LEU A 67 -0.01 -8.98 1.39
N GLY A 68 -0.42 -9.57 0.26
CA GLY A 68 -0.04 -10.94 -0.07
C GLY A 68 1.48 -11.15 -0.18
N LEU A 69 2.18 -10.23 -0.83
CA LEU A 69 3.65 -10.26 -0.90
C LEU A 69 4.29 -9.99 0.45
N PHE A 70 3.77 -9.02 1.21
CA PHE A 70 4.22 -8.74 2.56
C PHE A 70 4.14 -9.98 3.44
N ASP A 71 2.99 -10.66 3.45
CA ASP A 71 2.79 -11.87 4.27
C ASP A 71 3.71 -13.00 3.84
N SER A 72 3.88 -13.23 2.54
CA SER A 72 4.83 -14.23 2.03
C SER A 72 6.23 -13.97 2.55
N LEU A 73 6.74 -12.75 2.40
CA LEU A 73 8.08 -12.36 2.83
C LEU A 73 8.22 -12.37 4.36
N TYR A 74 7.20 -11.91 5.08
CA TYR A 74 7.20 -11.90 6.54
C TYR A 74 7.25 -13.30 7.12
N GLN A 75 6.59 -14.29 6.50
CA GLN A 75 6.69 -15.69 6.92
C GLN A 75 8.05 -16.32 6.59
N GLN A 76 8.70 -15.88 5.52
CA GLN A 76 10.05 -16.34 5.15
C GLN A 76 11.12 -15.78 6.10
N ASP A 77 11.08 -14.48 6.38
CA ASP A 77 12.01 -13.81 7.28
C ASP A 77 11.36 -12.60 7.96
N LYS A 78 10.93 -12.81 9.22
CA LYS A 78 10.37 -11.73 10.05
C LYS A 78 11.39 -10.65 10.38
N SER A 79 12.68 -10.99 10.43
CA SER A 79 13.74 -10.07 10.84
C SER A 79 13.94 -8.95 9.83
N GLN A 80 13.61 -9.20 8.55
CA GLN A 80 13.55 -8.20 7.49
C GLN A 80 12.64 -7.01 7.84
N PHE A 81 11.65 -7.21 8.71
CA PHE A 81 10.66 -6.20 9.10
C PHE A 81 10.81 -5.71 10.55
N ALA A 82 11.87 -6.12 11.26
CA ALA A 82 12.07 -5.85 12.69
C ALA A 82 12.19 -4.36 13.04
N ASP A 83 12.63 -3.52 12.09
CA ASP A 83 12.76 -2.07 12.29
C ASP A 83 11.43 -1.30 12.30
N GLY A 84 10.31 -2.01 12.17
CA GLY A 84 8.99 -1.49 12.54
C GLY A 84 8.49 -0.31 11.72
N LYS A 85 9.06 -0.03 10.52
CA LYS A 85 8.57 1.04 9.63
C LYS A 85 7.78 0.45 8.47
N ALA A 86 6.46 0.62 8.49
CA ALA A 86 5.58 0.12 7.44
C ALA A 86 5.14 1.21 6.48
N ALA A 87 6.08 1.73 5.69
CA ALA A 87 5.80 2.80 4.72
C ALA A 87 4.70 2.40 3.72
N GLY A 88 4.68 1.13 3.26
CA GLY A 88 3.63 0.63 2.37
C GLY A 88 2.25 0.59 3.03
N HIS A 89 2.12 0.04 4.24
CA HIS A 89 0.86 0.07 5.01
C HIS A 89 0.39 1.51 5.26
N LEU A 90 1.29 2.42 5.62
CA LEU A 90 0.99 3.83 5.83
C LEU A 90 0.44 4.49 4.55
N HIS A 91 1.12 4.30 3.42
CA HIS A 91 0.73 4.84 2.14
C HIS A 91 -0.63 4.30 1.70
N LEU A 92 -0.83 2.98 1.73
CA LEU A 92 -2.09 2.33 1.35
C LEU A 92 -3.24 2.78 2.24
N THR A 93 -3.03 2.85 3.55
CA THR A 93 -4.05 3.33 4.48
C THR A 93 -4.49 4.74 4.12
N THR A 94 -3.54 5.62 3.83
CA THR A 94 -3.85 7.01 3.46
C THR A 94 -4.59 7.08 2.13
N LEU A 95 -4.13 6.35 1.12
CA LEU A 95 -4.77 6.28 -0.19
C LEU A 95 -6.22 5.77 -0.11
N LEU A 96 -6.45 4.68 0.65
CA LEU A 96 -7.78 4.10 0.85
C LEU A 96 -8.71 5.06 1.61
N ASN A 97 -8.19 5.72 2.64
CA ASN A 97 -8.93 6.74 3.40
C ASN A 97 -9.33 7.93 2.51
N ASP A 98 -8.40 8.42 1.67
CA ASP A 98 -8.64 9.58 0.79
C ASP A 98 -9.74 9.30 -0.26
N ILE A 99 -9.95 8.03 -0.64
CA ILE A 99 -11.04 7.62 -1.56
C ILE A 99 -12.29 7.06 -0.84
N GLY A 100 -12.40 7.27 0.48
CA GLY A 100 -13.57 6.84 1.27
C GLY A 100 -13.68 5.33 1.48
N GLN A 101 -12.65 4.55 1.16
CA GLN A 101 -12.61 3.10 1.40
C GLN A 101 -12.17 2.81 2.83
N PHE A 102 -12.91 3.36 3.80
CA PHE A 102 -12.53 3.36 5.22
C PHE A 102 -12.33 1.95 5.79
N ASP A 103 -13.22 1.00 5.47
CA ASP A 103 -13.09 -0.38 5.99
C ASP A 103 -11.81 -1.07 5.52
N LYS A 104 -11.39 -0.81 4.27
CA LYS A 104 -10.11 -1.32 3.76
C LYS A 104 -8.94 -0.61 4.43
N ALA A 105 -9.02 0.70 4.66
CA ALA A 105 -7.98 1.45 5.36
C ALA A 105 -7.80 0.94 6.81
N LEU A 106 -8.90 0.63 7.50
CA LEU A 106 -8.88 0.02 8.83
C LEU A 106 -8.25 -1.38 8.82
N ALA A 107 -8.60 -2.21 7.83
CA ALA A 107 -8.00 -3.54 7.69
C ALA A 107 -6.47 -3.48 7.51
N ILE A 108 -5.95 -2.51 6.76
CA ILE A 108 -4.49 -2.31 6.63
C ILE A 108 -3.86 -1.93 7.96
N CYS A 109 -4.50 -1.08 8.76
CA CYS A 109 -4.00 -0.73 10.10
C CYS A 109 -3.97 -1.94 11.02
N GLN A 110 -5.04 -2.73 11.04
CA GLN A 110 -5.13 -3.96 11.84
C GLN A 110 -4.07 -4.98 11.43
N HIS A 111 -3.85 -5.13 10.13
CA HIS A 111 -2.77 -5.95 9.59
C HIS A 111 -1.41 -5.43 10.06
N ALA A 112 -1.15 -4.12 10.04
CA ALA A 112 0.12 -3.59 10.51
C ALA A 112 0.36 -3.88 12.00
N ILE A 113 -0.67 -3.72 12.84
CA ILE A 113 -0.63 -4.02 14.28
C ILE A 113 -0.35 -5.51 14.53
N ALA A 114 -1.02 -6.41 13.80
CA ALA A 114 -0.82 -7.85 13.93
C ALA A 114 0.64 -8.29 13.63
N HIS A 115 1.36 -7.51 12.84
CA HIS A 115 2.77 -7.73 12.50
C HIS A 115 3.73 -6.82 13.29
N GLN A 116 3.24 -6.15 14.34
CA GLN A 116 4.02 -5.28 15.23
C GLN A 116 4.71 -4.12 14.51
N LEU A 117 4.08 -3.61 13.45
CA LEU A 117 4.60 -2.50 12.67
C LEU A 117 4.16 -1.15 13.27
N SER A 118 5.00 -0.12 13.10
CA SER A 118 4.70 1.27 13.45
C SER A 118 4.53 2.13 12.20
N ASP A 119 3.66 3.13 12.30
CA ASP A 119 3.46 4.15 11.25
C ASP A 119 4.40 5.35 11.41
N GLY A 120 5.34 5.28 12.36
CA GLY A 120 6.31 6.33 12.66
C GLY A 120 5.80 7.47 13.54
N THR A 121 4.55 7.38 14.03
CA THR A 121 3.98 8.34 14.99
C THR A 121 3.99 7.78 16.41
N ILE A 122 3.87 8.67 17.41
CA ILE A 122 3.78 8.29 18.83
C ILE A 122 2.61 7.32 19.08
N THR A 123 1.49 7.52 18.39
CA THR A 123 0.27 6.72 18.60
C THR A 123 0.17 5.50 17.68
N GLY A 124 1.14 5.30 16.77
CA GLY A 124 1.13 4.19 15.82
C GLY A 124 -0.13 4.10 14.94
N PHE A 125 -0.41 2.88 14.48
CA PHE A 125 -1.58 2.54 13.69
C PHE A 125 -2.88 2.60 14.50
N GLU A 126 -2.83 2.48 15.83
CA GLU A 126 -3.98 2.62 16.72
C GLU A 126 -4.55 4.04 16.66
N GLY A 127 -3.68 5.05 16.75
CA GLY A 127 -4.10 6.45 16.59
C GLY A 127 -4.64 6.73 15.18
N ARG A 128 -4.16 5.99 14.17
CA ARG A 128 -4.65 6.08 12.79
C ARG A 128 -6.05 5.48 12.63
N ILE A 129 -6.32 4.33 13.24
CA ILE A 129 -7.66 3.72 13.31
C ILE A 129 -8.67 4.74 13.83
N GLY A 130 -8.40 5.37 14.98
CA GLY A 130 -9.32 6.36 15.56
C GLY A 130 -9.56 7.59 14.68
N ARG A 131 -8.59 7.99 13.84
CA ARG A 131 -8.80 9.08 12.85
C ARG A 131 -9.67 8.63 11.68
N ILE A 132 -9.47 7.41 11.19
CA ILE A 132 -10.24 6.83 10.08
C ILE A 132 -11.69 6.58 10.50
N GLU A 133 -11.93 6.06 11.71
CA GLU A 133 -13.28 5.86 12.24
C GLU A 133 -14.05 7.18 12.35
N LYS A 134 -13.41 8.25 12.84
CA LYS A 134 -13.99 9.60 12.86
C LYS A 134 -14.30 10.11 11.44
N ALA A 135 -13.42 9.86 10.48
CA ALA A 135 -13.66 10.24 9.08
C ALA A 135 -14.83 9.46 8.47
N LYS A 136 -14.92 8.15 8.75
CA LYS A 136 -16.03 7.28 8.34
C LYS A 136 -17.37 7.78 8.89
N LEU A 137 -17.44 8.11 10.18
CA LEU A 137 -18.67 8.64 10.81
C LEU A 137 -19.10 9.97 10.18
N LYS A 138 -18.16 10.87 9.89
CA LYS A 138 -18.45 12.15 9.23
C LYS A 138 -18.92 12.02 7.78
N ALA A 139 -18.56 10.93 7.11
CA ALA A 139 -18.94 10.66 5.73
C ALA A 139 -20.27 9.90 5.61
N GLN A 140 -20.89 9.51 6.74
CA GLN A 140 -22.25 8.97 6.75
C GLN A 140 -23.25 10.11 6.49
N PRO A 141 -24.25 9.89 5.61
CA PRO A 141 -25.27 10.88 5.28
C PRO A 141 -26.23 11.17 6.46
#